data_AF-A0A4W5PVB4-F1
#
_entry.id   AF-A0A4W5PVB4-F1
#
_cell.length_a   1.000
_cell.length_b   1.000
_cell.length_c   1.000
_cell.angle_alpha   90.00
_cell.angle_beta   90.00
_cell.angle_gamma   90.00
#
_symmetry.space_group_name_H-M   'P 1'
#
loop_
_entity.id
_entity.type
_entity.pdbx_description
1 polymer ?
#
loop_
_entity_poly.entity_id
_entity_poly.type
_entity_poly.pdbx_seq_one_letter_code
_entity_poly.pdbx_strand_id
1 'polypeptide(L)'
;AEELIAAPKAARRFCSDGWFSYQSKCYMFVNTPRSWNIAMNWNLYLQQITRTANRATAWIGGFYLQGYWMWIDCSVMYYTNWYSQSTATSNSCMYLQSAVGQGWRNLRCGTQYPFICVHNVRC
;
A
#
# COMPACT_ATOMS: atom_id res chain seq x y z
N ALA A 1 -1.51 46.45 -14.71
CA ALA A 1 -2.18 45.16 -14.51
C ALA A 1 -1.11 44.09 -14.60
N GLU A 2 -0.68 43.58 -13.45
CA GLU A 2 0.24 42.44 -13.34
C GLU A 2 -0.25 41.66 -12.11
N GLU A 3 -0.89 40.52 -12.36
CA GLU A 3 -1.27 39.56 -11.33
C GLU A 3 -0.01 38.83 -10.85
N LEU A 4 0.39 39.07 -9.60
CA LEU A 4 1.37 38.23 -8.93
C LEU A 4 0.68 36.95 -8.45
N ILE A 5 0.95 35.88 -9.19
CA ILE A 5 0.48 34.51 -8.97
C ILE A 5 0.78 34.09 -7.52
N ALA A 6 -0.27 33.76 -6.77
CA ALA A 6 -0.16 33.21 -5.43
C ALA A 6 0.71 31.95 -5.46
N ALA A 7 1.75 31.92 -4.60
CA ALA A 7 2.61 30.77 -4.41
C ALA A 7 1.76 29.49 -4.17
N PRO A 8 2.16 28.31 -4.70
CA PRO A 8 1.42 27.08 -4.49
C PRO A 8 1.31 26.83 -2.99
N LYS A 9 0.08 26.63 -2.49
CA LYS A 9 -0.19 26.24 -1.10
C LYS A 9 0.82 25.17 -0.69
N ALA A 10 1.70 25.52 0.23
CA ALA A 10 2.68 24.61 0.81
C ALA A 10 2.00 23.27 1.13
N ALA A 11 2.56 22.18 0.59
CA ALA A 11 2.07 20.82 0.79
C ALA A 11 1.74 20.61 2.28
N ARG A 12 0.45 20.43 2.59
CA ARG A 12 -0.03 20.27 3.96
C ARG A 12 0.67 19.06 4.59
N ARG A 13 1.56 19.32 5.54
CA ARG A 13 2.32 18.33 6.31
C ARG A 13 1.46 17.60 7.35
N PHE A 14 0.33 17.03 6.97
CA PHE A 14 -0.57 16.44 7.94
C PHE A 14 -0.97 15.03 7.54
N CYS A 15 -0.71 14.10 8.46
CA CYS A 15 -1.35 12.81 8.47
C CYS A 15 -2.87 13.01 8.37
N SER A 16 -3.54 12.14 7.64
CA SER A 16 -4.99 12.23 7.46
C SER A 16 -5.74 11.97 8.77
N ASP A 17 -7.01 12.33 8.81
CA ASP A 17 -7.85 12.19 10.00
C ASP A 17 -7.77 10.76 10.57
N GLY A 18 -7.51 10.65 11.88
CA GLY A 18 -7.30 9.37 12.57
C GLY A 18 -5.86 8.85 12.58
N TRP A 19 -4.91 9.56 11.99
CA TRP A 19 -3.47 9.23 12.02
C TRP A 19 -2.67 10.26 12.83
N PHE A 20 -1.83 9.78 13.74
CA PHE A 20 -0.92 10.57 14.56
C PHE A 20 0.39 10.81 13.82
N SER A 21 0.87 12.06 13.79
CA SER A 21 2.18 12.37 13.24
C SER A 21 3.24 12.40 14.33
N TYR A 22 4.36 11.70 14.10
CA TYR A 22 5.56 11.82 14.93
C TYR A 22 6.80 11.66 14.04
N GLN A 23 7.77 12.57 14.17
CA GLN A 23 9.02 12.56 13.39
C GLN A 23 8.82 12.31 11.89
N SER A 24 7.90 13.05 11.24
CA SER A 24 7.61 12.91 9.81
C SER A 24 6.99 11.57 9.36
N LYS A 25 6.66 10.69 10.30
CA LYS A 25 5.94 9.43 10.06
C LYS A 25 4.49 9.57 10.53
N CYS A 26 3.57 8.84 9.89
CA CYS A 26 2.20 8.71 10.37
C CYS A 26 2.00 7.35 11.02
N TYR A 27 1.25 7.36 12.11
CA TYR A 27 0.95 6.20 12.93
C TYR A 27 -0.57 6.13 13.13
N MET A 28 -1.17 4.97 12.97
CA MET A 28 -2.59 4.76 13.29
C MET A 28 -2.69 3.79 14.45
N PHE A 29 -3.50 4.16 15.45
CA PHE A 29 -3.86 3.26 16.53
C PHE A 29 -5.11 2.47 16.12
N VAL A 30 -4.96 1.16 15.92
CA VAL A 30 -6.08 0.28 15.58
C VAL A 30 -6.81 -0.09 16.87
N ASN A 31 -7.99 0.51 17.09
CA ASN A 31 -8.74 0.36 18.35
C ASN A 31 -9.46 -1.01 18.49
N THR A 32 -9.54 -1.81 17.44
CA THR A 32 -10.13 -3.15 17.54
C THR A 32 -9.05 -4.14 17.99
N PRO A 33 -9.22 -4.84 19.13
CA PRO A 33 -8.21 -5.77 19.63
C PRO A 33 -7.84 -6.85 18.61
N ARG A 34 -6.54 -7.15 18.50
CA ARG A 34 -5.97 -8.19 17.63
C ARG A 34 -4.91 -8.97 18.42
N SER A 35 -4.68 -10.20 18.01
CA SER A 35 -3.60 -11.02 18.57
C SER A 35 -2.22 -10.53 18.08
N TRP A 36 -1.19 -10.75 18.89
CA TRP A 36 0.19 -10.29 18.63
C TRP A 36 0.70 -10.70 17.24
N ASN A 37 0.39 -11.92 16.81
CA ASN A 37 0.77 -12.44 15.50
C ASN A 37 0.19 -11.63 14.33
N ILE A 38 -1.00 -11.03 14.49
CA ILE A 38 -1.59 -10.15 13.47
C ILE A 38 -0.95 -8.76 13.54
N ALA A 39 -0.70 -8.23 14.75
CA ALA A 39 -0.06 -6.93 14.94
C ALA A 39 1.36 -6.87 14.34
N MET A 40 2.13 -7.96 14.46
CA MET A 40 3.48 -8.04 13.89
C MET A 40 3.49 -8.41 12.40
N ASN A 41 2.40 -8.95 11.86
CA ASN A 41 2.34 -9.44 10.48
C ASN A 41 1.45 -8.53 9.62
N TRP A 42 2.11 -7.56 8.98
CA TRP A 42 1.49 -6.61 8.06
C TRP A 42 0.65 -7.29 6.97
N ASN A 43 1.12 -8.41 6.40
CA ASN A 43 0.37 -9.12 5.36
C ASN A 43 -0.96 -9.67 5.89
N LEU A 44 -0.95 -10.34 7.05
CA LEU A 44 -2.16 -10.88 7.66
C LEU A 44 -3.18 -9.77 7.96
N TYR A 45 -2.70 -8.60 8.39
CA TYR A 45 -3.55 -7.43 8.57
C TYR A 45 -4.19 -6.97 7.25
N LEU A 46 -3.40 -6.83 6.18
CA LEU A 46 -3.93 -6.46 4.86
C LEU A 46 -4.96 -7.47 4.33
N GLN A 47 -4.73 -8.77 4.53
CA GLN A 47 -5.70 -9.81 4.18
C GLN A 47 -6.98 -9.70 4.98
N GLN A 48 -6.87 -9.42 6.28
CA GLN A 48 -8.03 -9.24 7.16
C GLN A 48 -8.89 -8.07 6.72
N ILE A 49 -8.32 -6.88 6.53
CA ILE A 49 -9.10 -5.70 6.13
C ILE A 49 -9.76 -5.88 4.76
N THR A 50 -9.08 -6.57 3.83
CA THR A 50 -9.64 -6.89 2.50
C THR A 50 -10.84 -7.83 2.63
N ARG A 51 -10.75 -8.84 3.51
CA ARG A 51 -11.84 -9.78 3.78
C ARG A 51 -13.01 -9.10 4.49
N THR A 52 -12.73 -8.26 5.49
CA THR A 52 -13.76 -7.48 6.20
C THR A 52 -14.48 -6.50 5.28
N ALA A 53 -13.81 -5.98 4.25
CA ALA A 53 -14.41 -5.18 3.18
C ALA A 53 -15.17 -6.02 2.13
N ASN A 54 -15.35 -7.33 2.35
CA ASN A 54 -15.97 -8.29 1.44
C ASN A 54 -15.31 -8.30 0.03
N ARG A 55 -13.97 -8.24 -0.01
CA ARG A 55 -13.18 -8.32 -1.23
C ARG A 55 -12.29 -9.57 -1.24
N ALA A 56 -12.16 -10.19 -2.42
CA ALA A 56 -11.28 -11.35 -2.63
C ALA A 56 -9.83 -10.95 -2.90
N THR A 57 -9.64 -9.79 -3.52
CA THR A 57 -8.34 -9.24 -3.90
C THR A 57 -8.32 -7.75 -3.67
N ALA A 58 -7.12 -7.18 -3.51
CA ALA A 58 -6.93 -5.74 -3.57
C ALA A 58 -5.55 -5.41 -4.12
N TRP A 59 -5.44 -4.37 -4.94
CA TRP A 59 -4.17 -3.77 -5.31
C TRP A 59 -3.45 -3.26 -4.07
N ILE A 60 -2.14 -3.51 -4.04
CA ILE A 60 -1.21 -2.94 -3.08
C ILE A 60 -0.13 -2.20 -3.86
N GLY A 61 0.49 -1.19 -3.25
CA GLY A 61 1.39 -0.27 -3.94
C GLY A 61 2.74 -0.85 -4.36
N GLY A 62 2.82 -2.12 -4.74
CA GLY A 62 4.03 -2.74 -5.25
C GLY A 62 4.03 -2.82 -6.77
N PHE A 63 5.16 -2.49 -7.39
CA PHE A 63 5.31 -2.56 -8.83
C PHE A 63 6.71 -2.99 -9.26
N TYR A 64 6.80 -3.50 -10.49
CA TYR A 64 8.05 -3.91 -11.13
C TYR A 64 8.52 -2.85 -12.12
N LEU A 65 9.73 -2.35 -11.93
CA LEU A 65 10.36 -1.37 -12.81
C LEU A 65 11.84 -1.69 -12.98
N GLN A 66 12.30 -1.72 -14.24
CA GLN A 66 13.73 -1.83 -14.59
C GLN A 66 14.50 -2.95 -13.88
N GLY A 67 13.89 -4.12 -13.68
CA GLY A 67 14.57 -5.26 -13.04
C GLY A 67 14.22 -5.49 -11.58
N TYR A 68 13.55 -4.52 -10.93
CA TYR A 68 13.36 -4.54 -9.48
C TYR A 68 11.90 -4.38 -9.07
N TRP A 69 11.54 -5.03 -7.95
CA TRP A 69 10.28 -4.79 -7.26
C TRP A 69 10.46 -3.70 -6.20
N MET A 70 9.58 -2.71 -6.24
CA MET A 70 9.62 -1.57 -5.35
C MET A 70 8.21 -1.16 -4.93
N TRP A 71 8.12 -0.48 -3.80
CA TRP A 71 6.89 0.15 -3.36
C TRP A 71 6.73 1.52 -4.00
N ILE A 72 5.50 2.01 -4.10
CA ILE A 72 5.16 3.35 -4.63
C ILE A 72 5.77 4.51 -3.82
N ASP A 73 6.29 4.25 -2.63
CA ASP A 73 7.04 5.21 -1.80
C ASP A 73 8.56 5.15 -2.06
N CYS A 74 8.96 4.60 -3.21
CA CYS A 74 10.36 4.42 -3.62
C CYS A 74 11.18 3.51 -2.70
N SER A 75 10.59 2.86 -1.69
CA SER A 75 11.31 1.91 -0.86
C SER A 75 11.52 0.58 -1.57
N VAL A 76 12.70 0.00 -1.34
CA VAL A 76 13.05 -1.33 -1.87
C VAL A 76 12.24 -2.40 -1.11
N MET A 77 11.74 -3.41 -1.83
CA MET A 77 11.08 -4.56 -1.20
C MET A 77 12.09 -5.49 -0.54
N TYR A 78 12.37 -5.28 0.75
CA TYR A 78 13.17 -6.20 1.56
C TYR A 78 12.38 -7.44 2.01
N TYR A 79 11.09 -7.26 2.29
CA TYR A 79 10.18 -8.35 2.66
C TYR A 79 9.28 -8.67 1.47
N THR A 80 9.16 -9.96 1.16
CA THR A 80 8.25 -10.46 0.14
C THR A 80 7.33 -11.52 0.69
N ASN A 81 6.05 -11.48 0.31
CA ASN A 81 5.09 -12.56 0.59
C ASN A 81 4.45 -13.09 -0.70
N TRP A 82 5.26 -13.35 -1.72
CA TRP A 82 4.76 -13.88 -3.00
C TRP A 82 4.13 -15.26 -2.81
N TYR A 83 2.88 -15.41 -3.24
CA TYR A 83 2.27 -16.73 -3.38
C TYR A 83 2.61 -17.32 -4.75
N SER A 84 2.47 -16.51 -5.80
CA SER A 84 2.83 -16.88 -7.16
C SER A 84 3.13 -15.62 -7.95
N GLN A 85 4.31 -15.58 -8.54
CA GLN A 85 4.81 -14.44 -9.30
C GLN A 85 4.95 -14.80 -10.78
N SER A 86 4.21 -14.09 -11.62
CA SER A 86 4.36 -14.13 -13.07
C SER A 86 5.67 -13.46 -13.48
N THR A 87 6.40 -14.11 -14.39
CA THR A 87 7.64 -13.59 -15.00
C THR A 87 7.38 -12.63 -16.17
N ALA A 88 6.13 -12.50 -16.60
CA ALA A 88 5.78 -11.62 -17.71
C ALA A 88 5.99 -10.15 -17.30
N THR A 89 6.82 -9.43 -18.05
CA THR A 89 7.09 -8.00 -17.81
C THR A 89 5.84 -7.13 -17.85
N SER A 90 4.81 -7.55 -18.61
CA SER A 90 3.50 -6.87 -18.65
C SER A 90 2.70 -6.98 -17.33
N ASN A 91 3.02 -7.93 -16.46
CA ASN A 91 2.39 -8.10 -15.15
C ASN A 91 3.17 -7.34 -14.07
N SER A 92 3.22 -6.02 -14.20
CA SER A 92 4.09 -5.18 -13.39
C SER A 92 3.46 -4.66 -12.08
N CYS A 93 2.19 -4.95 -11.80
CA CYS A 93 1.50 -4.46 -10.60
C CYS A 93 1.15 -5.59 -9.64
N MET A 94 1.28 -5.34 -8.34
CA MET A 94 1.10 -6.32 -7.27
C MET A 94 -0.26 -6.20 -6.58
N TYR A 95 -0.95 -7.33 -6.40
CA TYR A 95 -2.17 -7.40 -5.62
C TYR A 95 -2.04 -8.46 -4.52
N LEU A 96 -2.80 -8.28 -3.44
CA LEU A 96 -2.96 -9.27 -2.39
C LEU A 96 -4.18 -10.14 -2.65
N GLN A 97 -4.14 -11.40 -2.18
CA GLN A 97 -5.33 -12.23 -2.06
C GLN A 97 -5.77 -12.31 -0.60
N SER A 98 -7.08 -12.16 -0.36
CA SER A 98 -7.61 -12.04 1.00
C SER A 98 -7.74 -13.37 1.75
N ALA A 99 -7.57 -14.53 1.11
CA ALA A 99 -7.60 -15.81 1.80
C ALA A 99 -6.36 -16.01 2.67
N VAL A 100 -6.55 -16.53 3.89
CA VAL A 100 -5.44 -16.86 4.81
C VAL A 100 -4.53 -17.89 4.15
N GLY A 101 -3.22 -17.69 4.24
CA GLY A 101 -2.22 -18.58 3.63
C GLY A 101 -1.98 -18.33 2.14
N GLN A 102 -2.77 -17.46 1.50
CA GLN A 102 -2.38 -16.86 0.24
C GLN A 102 -1.46 -15.65 0.49
N GLY A 103 -0.92 -15.07 -0.56
CA GLY A 103 0.07 -13.99 -0.45
C GLY A 103 -0.17 -12.95 -1.55
N TRP A 104 0.93 -12.49 -2.12
CA TRP A 104 0.94 -11.54 -3.22
C TRP A 104 1.04 -12.25 -4.56
N ARG A 105 0.44 -11.62 -5.56
CA ARG A 105 0.54 -12.00 -6.97
C ARG A 105 0.68 -10.75 -7.80
N ASN A 106 1.08 -10.90 -9.05
CA ASN A 106 1.20 -9.79 -9.99
C ASN A 106 0.37 -10.01 -11.25
N LEU A 107 -0.13 -8.90 -11.79
CA LEU A 107 -0.98 -8.86 -12.97
C LEU A 107 -0.78 -7.52 -13.71
N ARG A 108 -1.33 -7.41 -14.92
CA ARG A 108 -1.35 -6.18 -15.70
C ARG A 108 -1.98 -5.04 -14.90
N CYS A 109 -1.30 -3.91 -14.85
CA CYS A 109 -1.74 -2.72 -14.11
C CYS A 109 -3.10 -2.16 -14.57
N GLY A 110 -3.51 -2.44 -15.81
CA GLY A 110 -4.81 -2.05 -16.35
C GLY A 110 -5.99 -2.87 -15.83
N THR A 111 -5.77 -3.95 -15.06
CA THR A 111 -6.85 -4.73 -14.46
C THR A 111 -7.52 -3.95 -13.32
N GLN A 112 -8.84 -3.95 -13.30
CA GLN A 112 -9.64 -3.25 -12.28
C GLN A 112 -9.77 -4.13 -11.03
N TYR A 113 -9.16 -3.72 -9.93
CA TYR A 113 -9.39 -4.26 -8.58
C TYR A 113 -9.60 -3.12 -7.59
N PRO A 114 -10.30 -3.36 -6.46
CA PRO A 114 -10.23 -2.45 -5.33
C PRO A 114 -8.78 -2.34 -4.85
N PHE A 115 -8.45 -1.29 -4.11
CA PHE A 115 -7.08 -0.99 -3.70
C PHE A 115 -7.03 -0.60 -2.23
N ILE A 116 -5.87 -0.79 -1.62
CA ILE A 116 -5.59 -0.32 -0.26
C ILE A 116 -4.72 0.93 -0.36
N CYS A 117 -5.21 2.03 0.18
CA CYS A 117 -4.43 3.25 0.34
C CYS A 117 -3.69 3.26 1.67
N VAL A 118 -2.50 3.83 1.65
CA VAL A 118 -1.72 4.20 2.83
C VAL A 118 -1.36 5.67 2.69
N HIS A 119 -1.48 6.43 3.78
CA HIS A 119 -1.06 7.84 3.77
C HIS A 119 0.45 7.98 3.96
N ASN A 120 1.00 9.10 3.47
CA ASN A 120 2.43 9.42 3.46
C ASN A 120 3.32 8.53 2.57
N VAL A 121 2.89 8.30 1.33
CA VAL A 121 3.81 7.88 0.27
C VAL A 121 4.74 9.07 -0.01
N ARG A 122 5.96 9.05 0.51
CA ARG A 122 7.01 10.03 0.19
C ARG A 122 7.91 9.41 -0.87
N CYS A 123 8.07 10.08 -2.00
CA CYS A 123 9.24 9.90 -2.86
C CYS A 123 10.36 10.82 -2.38
#